data_AF-A0A356QD18-F1
#
_entry.id   AF-A0A356QD18-F1
#
_cell.length_a   1.000
_cell.length_b   1.000
_cell.length_c   1.000
_cell.angle_alpha   90.00
_cell.angle_beta   90.00
_cell.angle_gamma   90.00
#
_symmetry.space_group_name_H-M   'P 1'
#
loop_
_entity.id
_entity.type
_entity.pdbx_description
1 polymer ?
#
loop_
_entity_poly.entity_id
_entity_poly.type
_entity_poly.pdbx_seq_one_letter_code
_entity_poly.pdbx_strand_id
1 'polypeptide(L)'
;MSEAIARELMAQRFRSYLPVVIDLETGGFNAQTDAVLEIAAVTLTMDPDGNLLPDATYAYHIHPFEGANVEQSALDFTGINLDDPLRRQVALSESEALGEIFRPIRKSLKAHGCSRAILVGHNAAFDHGFLNAAANRCNI
;
A
#
# COMPACT_ATOMS: atom_id res chain seq x y z
N MET A 1 -24.14 -8.22 17.26
CA MET A 1 -23.88 -7.12 18.22
C MET A 1 -22.39 -6.80 18.31
N SER A 2 -21.50 -7.79 18.47
CA SER A 2 -20.04 -7.61 18.51
C SER A 2 -19.45 -6.92 17.27
N GLU A 3 -19.82 -7.34 16.06
CA GLU A 3 -19.31 -6.74 14.81
C GLU A 3 -19.74 -5.26 14.63
N ALA A 4 -20.94 -4.91 15.08
CA ALA A 4 -21.43 -3.52 15.02
C ALA A 4 -20.65 -2.61 15.97
N ILE A 5 -20.32 -3.11 17.16
CA ILE A 5 -19.48 -2.43 18.15
C ILE A 5 -18.07 -2.23 17.58
N ALA A 6 -17.45 -3.29 17.05
CA ALA A 6 -16.13 -3.23 16.41
C ALA A 6 -16.07 -2.18 15.28
N ARG A 7 -17.08 -2.18 14.41
CA ARG A 7 -17.23 -1.18 13.34
C ARG A 7 -17.27 0.26 13.89
N GLU A 8 -18.12 0.50 14.88
CA GLU A 8 -18.29 1.83 15.47
C GLU A 8 -17.02 2.31 16.16
N LEU A 9 -16.33 1.44 16.90
CA LEU A 9 -15.07 1.74 17.57
C LEU A 9 -13.97 2.15 16.58
N MET A 10 -13.82 1.41 15.47
CA MET A 10 -12.84 1.76 14.43
C MET A 10 -13.11 3.16 13.86
N ALA A 11 -14.36 3.45 13.47
CA ALA A 11 -14.72 4.76 12.91
C ALA A 11 -14.47 5.92 13.88
N GLN A 12 -14.63 5.70 15.19
CA GLN A 12 -14.43 6.73 16.21
C GLN A 12 -12.96 6.95 16.55
N ARG A 13 -12.15 5.87 16.56
CA ARG A 13 -10.77 5.88 17.08
C ARG A 13 -9.85 6.89 16.40
N PHE A 14 -10.04 7.12 15.10
CA PHE A 14 -9.19 7.98 14.27
C PHE A 14 -10.00 9.02 13.48
N ARG A 15 -11.10 9.53 14.03
CA ARG A 15 -11.95 10.55 13.37
C ARG A 15 -12.40 10.10 11.96
N SER A 16 -12.81 8.84 11.87
CA SER A 16 -13.26 8.16 10.65
C SER A 16 -12.19 7.97 9.58
N TYR A 17 -10.91 8.02 9.94
CA TYR A 17 -9.85 7.48 9.10
C TYR A 17 -9.66 5.98 9.36
N LEU A 18 -9.57 5.19 8.29
CA LEU A 18 -9.14 3.80 8.38
C LEU A 18 -7.62 3.73 8.21
N PRO A 19 -6.86 3.32 9.24
CA PRO A 19 -5.43 3.08 9.09
C PRO A 19 -5.17 1.91 8.14
N VAL A 20 -4.27 2.12 7.19
CA VAL A 20 -3.76 1.08 6.29
C VAL A 20 -2.24 1.13 6.36
N VAL A 21 -1.62 0.03 6.78
CA VAL A 21 -0.17 -0.07 6.81
C VAL A 21 0.33 -0.25 5.39
N ILE A 22 1.30 0.56 4.96
CA ILE A 22 1.90 0.52 3.63
C ILE A 22 3.41 0.48 3.79
N ASP A 23 4.05 -0.32 2.94
CA ASP A 23 5.50 -0.36 2.77
C ASP A 23 5.81 -0.52 1.28
N LEU A 24 6.88 0.14 0.81
CA LEU A 24 7.29 0.17 -0.59
C LEU A 24 8.79 -0.12 -0.72
N GLU A 25 9.13 -0.99 -1.66
CA GLU A 25 10.50 -1.13 -2.13
C GLU A 25 10.66 -0.40 -3.46
N THR A 26 11.70 0.40 -3.59
CA THR A 26 11.85 1.36 -4.69
C THR A 26 13.19 1.23 -5.40
N GLY A 27 13.26 1.76 -6.62
CA GLY A 27 14.49 1.85 -7.40
C GLY A 27 15.41 3.02 -7.00
N GLY A 28 15.15 3.70 -5.88
CA GLY A 28 15.88 4.89 -5.43
C GLY A 28 15.05 5.73 -4.46
N PHE A 29 15.51 6.95 -4.14
CA PHE A 29 14.87 7.80 -3.13
C PHE A 29 13.96 8.91 -3.69
N ASN A 30 13.94 9.11 -5.00
CA ASN A 30 13.14 10.15 -5.65
C ASN A 30 11.83 9.60 -6.22
N ALA A 31 10.73 9.85 -5.51
CA ALA A 31 9.39 9.39 -5.87
C ALA A 31 8.92 9.77 -7.30
N GLN A 32 9.43 10.87 -7.87
CA GLN A 32 9.01 11.34 -9.19
C GLN A 32 9.67 10.56 -10.33
N THR A 33 10.89 10.06 -10.12
CA THR A 33 11.72 9.48 -11.20
C THR A 33 12.01 8.00 -10.98
N ASP A 34 12.06 7.55 -9.73
CA ASP A 34 12.53 6.22 -9.39
C ASP A 34 11.35 5.24 -9.33
N ALA A 35 11.59 4.01 -9.75
CA ALA A 35 10.56 2.99 -9.83
C ALA A 35 9.99 2.60 -8.46
N VAL A 36 8.69 2.29 -8.39
CA VAL A 36 8.17 1.39 -7.34
C VAL A 36 8.39 -0.04 -7.82
N LEU A 37 9.01 -0.87 -7.00
CA LEU A 37 9.37 -2.26 -7.34
C LEU A 37 8.54 -3.28 -6.59
N GLU A 38 8.14 -2.98 -5.35
CA GLU A 38 7.19 -3.78 -4.57
C GLU A 38 6.28 -2.86 -3.75
N ILE A 39 5.08 -3.35 -3.46
CA ILE A 39 4.15 -2.68 -2.54
C ILE A 39 3.46 -3.73 -1.67
N ALA A 40 3.41 -3.45 -0.37
CA ALA A 40 2.58 -4.18 0.57
C ALA A 40 1.57 -3.26 1.23
N ALA A 41 0.36 -3.77 1.47
CA ALA A 41 -0.71 -3.08 2.17
C ALA A 41 -1.40 -4.01 3.16
N VAL A 42 -1.55 -3.57 4.40
CA VAL A 42 -2.30 -4.30 5.44
C VAL A 42 -3.43 -3.43 5.97
N THR A 43 -4.67 -3.86 5.76
CA THR A 43 -5.82 -3.23 6.41
C THR A 43 -5.84 -3.59 7.89
N LEU A 44 -6.33 -2.68 8.72
CA LEU A 44 -6.57 -2.97 10.13
C LEU A 44 -8.06 -3.12 10.41
N THR A 45 -8.37 -3.97 11.37
CA THR A 45 -9.68 -4.12 12.00
C THR A 45 -9.57 -3.87 13.51
N MET A 46 -10.70 -3.88 14.20
CA MET A 46 -10.77 -3.77 15.64
C MET A 46 -11.64 -4.89 16.20
N ASP A 47 -11.23 -5.50 17.30
CA ASP A 47 -12.07 -6.45 18.02
C ASP A 47 -13.13 -5.72 18.89
N PRO A 48 -14.12 -6.43 19.46
CA PRO A 48 -15.12 -5.81 20.33
C PRO A 48 -14.57 -5.18 21.62
N ASP A 49 -13.34 -5.54 22.02
CA ASP A 49 -12.66 -4.99 23.20
C ASP A 49 -11.86 -3.71 22.86
N GLY A 50 -11.81 -3.33 21.58
CA GLY A 50 -11.15 -2.12 21.11
C GLY A 50 -9.67 -2.31 20.72
N ASN A 51 -9.18 -3.55 20.63
CA ASN A 51 -7.82 -3.83 20.20
C ASN A 51 -7.71 -3.78 18.67
N LEU A 52 -6.66 -3.14 18.16
CA LEU A 52 -6.35 -3.14 16.73
C LEU A 52 -5.70 -4.46 16.32
N LEU A 53 -6.16 -5.01 15.21
CA LEU A 53 -5.67 -6.26 14.64
C LEU A 53 -5.37 -6.08 13.15
N PRO A 54 -4.31 -6.71 12.62
CA PRO A 54 -4.17 -6.90 11.18
C PRO A 54 -5.39 -7.65 10.62
N ASP A 55 -5.87 -7.24 9.45
CA ASP A 55 -7.00 -7.84 8.75
C ASP A 55 -6.52 -8.52 7.46
N ALA A 56 -6.59 -7.84 6.32
CA ALA A 56 -6.18 -8.39 5.04
C ALA A 56 -4.80 -7.85 4.63
N THR A 57 -3.96 -8.74 4.08
CA THR A 57 -2.65 -8.39 3.52
C THR A 57 -2.69 -8.50 2.01
N TYR A 58 -2.17 -7.49 1.34
CA TYR A 58 -2.00 -7.41 -0.11
C TYR A 58 -0.53 -7.12 -0.39
N ALA A 59 0.09 -7.86 -1.30
CA ALA A 59 1.49 -7.67 -1.66
C ALA A 59 1.68 -7.97 -3.15
N TYR A 60 2.39 -7.08 -3.84
CA TYR A 60 2.59 -7.18 -5.28
C TYR A 60 4.01 -6.76 -5.66
N HIS A 61 4.60 -7.51 -6.59
CA HIS A 61 5.76 -7.04 -7.34
C HIS A 61 5.27 -6.13 -8.47
N ILE A 62 6.02 -5.08 -8.75
CA ILE A 62 5.68 -4.07 -9.75
C ILE A 62 6.78 -4.00 -10.80
N HIS A 63 6.37 -3.93 -12.07
CA HIS A 63 7.27 -3.59 -13.16
C HIS A 63 7.62 -2.09 -13.09
N PRO A 64 8.91 -1.72 -13.22
CA PRO A 64 9.28 -0.31 -13.37
C PRO A 64 8.46 0.35 -14.47
N PHE A 65 7.91 1.53 -14.20
CA PHE A 65 7.16 2.28 -15.20
C PHE A 65 8.09 2.70 -16.36
N GLU A 66 7.51 3.02 -17.52
CA GLU A 66 8.29 3.41 -18.69
C GLU A 66 9.13 4.66 -18.40
N GLY A 67 10.45 4.56 -18.60
CA GLY A 67 11.39 5.66 -18.32
C GLY A 67 11.78 5.80 -16.85
N ALA A 68 11.38 4.88 -15.97
CA ALA A 68 11.79 4.89 -14.57
C ALA A 68 13.31 4.75 -14.42
N ASN A 69 13.86 5.47 -13.45
CA ASN A 69 15.20 5.25 -12.94
C ASN A 69 15.20 4.07 -11.95
N VAL A 70 16.25 3.24 -12.03
CA VAL A 70 16.51 2.17 -11.07
C VAL A 70 17.99 2.17 -10.75
N GLU A 71 18.31 2.62 -9.53
CA GLU A 71 19.68 2.64 -9.02
C GLU A 71 20.13 1.23 -8.63
N GLN A 72 21.33 0.85 -9.07
CA GLN A 72 21.91 -0.44 -8.68
C GLN A 72 22.06 -0.58 -7.16
N SER A 73 22.38 0.52 -6.46
CA SER A 73 22.46 0.54 -4.99
C SER A 73 21.13 0.21 -4.31
N ALA A 74 20.00 0.56 -4.91
CA ALA A 74 18.69 0.19 -4.38
C ALA A 74 18.40 -1.30 -4.58
N LEU A 75 18.78 -1.87 -5.74
CA LEU A 75 18.67 -3.31 -5.99
C LEU A 75 19.58 -4.12 -5.06
N ASP A 76 20.80 -3.65 -4.83
CA ASP A 76 21.76 -4.30 -3.93
C ASP A 76 21.27 -4.25 -2.46
N PHE A 77 20.59 -3.16 -2.07
CA PHE A 77 20.02 -3.00 -0.74
C PHE A 77 18.79 -3.88 -0.51
N THR A 78 17.85 -3.88 -1.47
CA THR A 78 16.58 -4.64 -1.37
C THR A 78 16.76 -6.13 -1.69
N GLY A 79 17.79 -6.48 -2.45
CA GLY A 79 17.99 -7.82 -2.99
C GLY A 79 17.07 -8.15 -4.18
N ILE A 80 16.34 -7.16 -4.72
CA ILE A 80 15.42 -7.36 -5.84
C ILE A 80 16.20 -7.66 -7.12
N ASN A 81 15.88 -8.79 -7.75
CA ASN A 81 16.34 -9.13 -9.08
C ASN A 81 15.21 -8.94 -10.12
N LEU A 82 15.32 -7.90 -10.94
CA LEU A 82 14.31 -7.60 -11.97
C LEU A 82 14.28 -8.63 -13.11
N ASP A 83 15.37 -9.36 -13.34
CA ASP A 83 15.48 -10.37 -14.39
C ASP A 83 14.99 -11.76 -13.95
N ASP A 84 14.67 -11.93 -12.67
CA ASP A 84 14.10 -13.16 -12.13
C ASP A 84 12.86 -13.58 -12.95
N PRO A 85 12.88 -14.76 -13.60
CA PRO A 85 11.76 -15.20 -14.44
C PRO A 85 10.44 -15.35 -13.68
N LEU A 86 10.47 -15.78 -12.42
CA LEU A 86 9.28 -15.94 -11.59
C LEU A 86 8.72 -14.58 -11.21
N ARG A 87 9.59 -13.63 -10.81
CA ARG A 87 9.17 -12.24 -10.54
C ARG A 87 8.49 -11.63 -11.75
N ARG A 88 9.10 -11.74 -12.93
CA ARG A 88 8.55 -11.17 -14.18
C ARG A 88 7.21 -11.78 -14.59
N GLN A 89 6.90 -13.00 -14.18
CA GLN A 89 5.61 -13.65 -14.47
C GLN A 89 4.48 -13.14 -13.58
N VAL A 90 4.79 -12.72 -12.35
CA VAL A 90 3.77 -12.31 -11.36
C VAL A 90 3.72 -10.79 -11.13
N ALA A 91 4.75 -10.06 -11.58
CA ALA A 91 4.78 -8.61 -11.46
C ALA A 91 3.66 -7.96 -12.27
N LEU A 92 3.07 -6.93 -11.69
CA LEU A 92 1.99 -6.16 -12.28
C LEU A 92 2.51 -4.81 -12.78
N SER A 93 1.75 -4.15 -13.66
CA SER A 93 1.95 -2.72 -13.87
C SER A 93 1.55 -1.93 -12.61
N GLU A 94 2.06 -0.70 -12.46
CA GLU A 94 1.67 0.19 -11.36
C GLU A 94 0.15 0.34 -11.25
N SER A 95 -0.53 0.57 -12.39
CA SER A 95 -1.99 0.76 -12.42
C SER A 95 -2.75 -0.47 -11.96
N GLU A 96 -2.31 -1.67 -12.32
CA GLU A 96 -2.94 -2.93 -11.90
C GLU A 96 -2.76 -3.15 -10.41
N ALA A 97 -1.53 -3.01 -9.90
CA ALA A 97 -1.23 -3.20 -8.48
C ALA A 97 -2.00 -2.19 -7.59
N LEU A 98 -2.01 -0.91 -7.97
CA LEU A 98 -2.80 0.11 -7.26
C LEU A 98 -4.30 -0.16 -7.34
N GLY A 99 -4.79 -0.67 -8.47
CA GLY A 99 -6.17 -1.11 -8.63
C GLY A 99 -6.55 -2.25 -7.67
N GLU A 100 -5.67 -3.24 -7.55
CA GLU A 100 -5.85 -4.40 -6.65
C GLU A 100 -5.70 -4.03 -5.18
N ILE A 101 -4.97 -2.97 -4.83
CA ILE A 101 -4.86 -2.45 -3.45
C ILE A 101 -6.03 -1.51 -3.09
N PHE A 102 -6.35 -0.54 -3.94
CA PHE A 102 -7.34 0.49 -3.58
C PHE A 102 -8.76 -0.09 -3.57
N ARG A 103 -9.07 -1.08 -4.40
CA ARG A 103 -10.39 -1.72 -4.43
C ARG A 103 -10.78 -2.35 -3.08
N PRO A 104 -9.99 -3.24 -2.47
CA PRO A 104 -10.30 -3.77 -1.15
C PRO A 104 -10.24 -2.72 -0.03
N ILE A 105 -9.32 -1.76 -0.06
CA ILE A 105 -9.31 -0.66 0.92
C ILE A 105 -10.64 0.11 0.90
N ARG A 106 -11.16 0.45 -0.29
CA ARG A 106 -12.48 1.10 -0.43
C ARG A 106 -13.63 0.24 0.13
N LYS A 107 -13.53 -1.10 0.03
CA LYS A 107 -14.50 -2.00 0.67
C LYS A 107 -14.37 -1.97 2.20
N SER A 108 -13.15 -2.00 2.72
CA SER A 108 -12.88 -1.94 4.16
C SER A 108 -13.34 -0.60 4.77
N LEU A 109 -13.18 0.52 4.06
CA LEU A 109 -13.73 1.82 4.46
C LEU A 109 -15.25 1.74 4.70
N LYS A 110 -15.99 1.16 3.75
CA LYS A 110 -17.44 0.98 3.86
C LYS A 110 -17.81 0.05 5.00
N ALA A 111 -17.07 -1.05 5.16
CA ALA A 111 -17.30 -2.02 6.24
C ALA A 111 -17.12 -1.40 7.63
N HIS A 112 -16.11 -0.56 7.80
CA HIS A 112 -15.80 0.10 9.08
C HIS A 112 -16.50 1.45 9.27
N GLY A 113 -17.27 1.96 8.29
CA GLY A 113 -17.88 3.29 8.39
C GLY A 113 -16.86 4.44 8.40
N CYS A 114 -15.67 4.22 7.85
CA CYS A 114 -14.64 5.23 7.70
C CYS A 114 -14.84 6.05 6.42
N SER A 115 -14.45 7.32 6.45
CA SER A 115 -14.60 8.25 5.33
C SER A 115 -13.42 8.22 4.36
N ARG A 116 -12.20 7.99 4.88
CA ARG A 116 -10.95 7.99 4.11
C ARG A 116 -9.95 7.00 4.71
N ALA A 117 -9.03 6.50 3.89
CA ALA A 117 -7.88 5.76 4.40
C ALA A 117 -6.78 6.74 4.85
N ILE A 118 -5.98 6.33 5.82
CA ILE A 118 -4.77 7.04 6.24
C ILE A 118 -3.59 6.07 6.22
N LEU A 119 -2.52 6.46 5.54
CA LEU A 119 -1.31 5.64 5.43
C LEU A 119 -0.60 5.58 6.78
N VAL A 120 -0.23 4.37 7.18
CA VAL A 120 0.64 4.08 8.33
C VAL A 120 1.90 3.43 7.76
N GLY A 121 3.07 3.98 8.08
CA GLY A 121 4.35 3.48 7.59
C GLY A 121 5.50 3.96 8.48
N HIS A 122 6.64 3.28 8.43
CA HIS A 122 7.85 3.75 9.11
C HIS A 122 8.55 4.78 8.23
N ASN A 123 8.70 6.02 8.72
CA ASN A 123 9.02 7.17 7.86
C ASN A 123 7.98 7.40 6.75
N ALA A 124 6.69 7.27 7.11
CA ALA A 124 5.52 7.32 6.22
C ALA A 124 5.50 8.38 5.11
N ALA A 125 6.21 9.50 5.26
CA ALA A 125 6.35 10.50 4.21
C ALA A 125 7.03 9.95 2.94
N PHE A 126 7.96 9.01 3.09
CA PHE A 126 8.61 8.31 1.98
C PHE A 126 7.60 7.50 1.18
N ASP A 127 6.90 6.56 1.84
CA ASP A 127 5.91 5.70 1.19
C ASP A 127 4.77 6.50 0.58
N HIS A 128 4.29 7.50 1.32
CA HIS A 128 3.25 8.40 0.84
C HIS A 128 3.69 9.20 -0.39
N GLY A 129 4.96 9.60 -0.47
CA GLY A 129 5.52 10.29 -1.64
C GLY A 129 5.49 9.42 -2.89
N PHE A 130 6.01 8.18 -2.78
CA PHE A 130 6.02 7.22 -3.89
C PHE A 130 4.61 6.79 -4.30
N LEU A 131 3.74 6.49 -3.34
CA LEU A 131 2.35 6.09 -3.62
C LEU A 131 1.59 7.18 -4.38
N ASN A 132 1.74 8.44 -3.99
CA ASN A 132 1.09 9.55 -4.70
C ASN A 132 1.69 9.78 -6.09
N ALA A 133 3.01 9.64 -6.26
CA ALA A 133 3.64 9.76 -7.57
C ALA A 133 3.16 8.66 -8.52
N ALA A 134 3.08 7.41 -8.05
CA ALA A 134 2.55 6.29 -8.81
C ALA A 134 1.05 6.49 -9.16
N ALA A 135 0.23 6.91 -8.20
CA ALA A 135 -1.18 7.22 -8.42
C ALA A 135 -1.37 8.34 -9.46
N ASN A 136 -0.54 9.39 -9.40
CA ASN A 136 -0.55 10.48 -10.38
C ASN A 136 -0.15 10.01 -11.78
N ARG A 137 0.89 9.19 -11.92
CA ARG A 137 1.28 8.58 -13.21
C ARG A 137 0.15 7.74 -13.81
N CYS A 138 -0.61 7.06 -12.95
CA CYS A 138 -1.71 6.18 -13.36
C CYS A 138 -3.07 6.89 -13.50
N ASN A 139 -3.18 8.16 -13.08
CA ASN A 139 -4.45 8.91 -13.01
C ASN A 139 -5.56 8.23 -12.17
N ILE A 140 -5.21 7.75 -10.96
CA ILE A 140 -6.13 7.01 -10.05
C ILE A 140 -6.36 7.76 -8.74
#